data_AF-A0A354D4Q0-F1
#
_entry.id   AF-A0A354D4Q0-F1
#
_cell.length_a   1.000
_cell.length_b   1.000
_cell.length_c   1.000
_cell.angle_alpha   90.00
_cell.angle_beta   90.00
_cell.angle_gamma   90.00
#
_symmetry.space_group_name_H-M   'P 1'
#
loop_
_entity.id
_entity.type
_entity.pdbx_description
1 polymer ?
#
loop_
_entity_poly.entity_id
_entity_poly.type
_entity_poly.pdbx_seq_one_letter_code
_entity_poly.pdbx_strand_id
1 'polypeptide(L)'
;MNEIELFEKIEDAIHKGIYDELLDKTELKLKKLFSSYAVEDILALINRVIIFHNYNIDCKENDYSKYQRNKHMSLRILLSLPQYYYENISVHKNNHIINYDIVRNELIQIIVELQCIYYYYPYRNQKDFRFNSETQFYMNYFKSYYFDYPEIEFEEFKSFFEINTKLCGEVLEDDNFKESLDLMLYLQKIERNLKQEKILLNLLFSKDIKRMINAECLWLLYPVKVVKRICCCKRINFEKFIKKYAVDLENRNVTAVRMMDILTKQKDKRFILKTSKSIFFPRNYFWMYTLYDQIWRSTNISQKTDYGKTIKSEMHERELLKLLKRYFGENNVYANVQLKRAGRQYAEKDFVVLYENKVVSFEAKSNLLPEPNLDGVNSIDDIKSKCEECIRKAYDQSLEVKQKVIDGTAVFYDSTKKKNNIVLDLRNSKINECIQIIVMYEEYLGIETNIEHICPEFDAWIIDMKNLKYILADTVGKGKFNTFVNYALKRKNAYGLVDVQSGEELRVYNLYKSMPVFFENDAKDIGISVTI
;
A
#
# COMPACT_ATOMS: atom_id res chain seq x y z
N MET A 1 16.55 7.78 24.70
CA MET A 1 17.17 6.60 24.09
C MET A 1 17.42 6.95 22.65
N ASN A 2 18.68 6.92 22.24
CA ASN A 2 19.07 7.02 20.83
C ASN A 2 18.55 5.76 20.10
N GLU A 3 18.24 5.89 18.80
CA GLU A 3 17.83 4.79 17.93
C GLU A 3 18.83 3.61 17.95
N ILE A 4 20.14 3.91 17.99
CA ILE A 4 21.20 2.89 18.09
C ILE A 4 21.09 2.08 19.39
N GLU A 5 20.90 2.76 20.53
CA GLU A 5 20.76 2.09 21.84
C GLU A 5 19.53 1.17 21.87
N LEU A 6 18.46 1.53 21.14
CA LEU A 6 17.28 0.69 21.03
C LEU A 6 17.56 -0.56 20.20
N PHE A 7 18.29 -0.46 19.09
CA PHE A 7 18.67 -1.61 18.28
C PHE A 7 19.56 -2.58 19.04
N GLU A 8 20.62 -2.09 19.70
CA GLU A 8 21.51 -2.93 20.52
C GLU A 8 20.72 -3.67 21.61
N LYS A 9 19.75 -2.99 22.23
CA LYS A 9 18.88 -3.58 23.25
C LYS A 9 17.93 -4.64 22.68
N ILE A 10 17.43 -4.46 21.46
CA ILE A 10 16.57 -5.44 20.80
C ILE A 10 17.39 -6.68 20.44
N GLU A 11 18.56 -6.51 19.83
CA GLU A 11 19.46 -7.63 19.50
C GLU A 11 19.85 -8.42 20.76
N ASP A 12 20.32 -7.73 21.81
CA ASP A 12 20.65 -8.35 23.09
C ASP A 12 19.45 -9.13 23.68
N ALA A 13 18.23 -8.59 23.56
CA ALA A 13 17.02 -9.28 24.01
C ALA A 13 16.73 -10.55 23.20
N ILE A 14 17.01 -10.56 21.89
CA ILE A 14 16.89 -11.75 21.03
C ILE A 14 17.91 -12.80 21.44
N HIS A 15 19.19 -12.44 21.55
CA HIS A 15 20.26 -13.38 21.94
C HIS A 15 20.03 -13.99 23.32
N LYS A 16 19.47 -13.21 24.26
CA LYS A 16 19.11 -13.67 25.61
C LYS A 16 17.77 -14.42 25.68
N GLY A 17 16.98 -14.42 24.61
CA GLY A 17 15.65 -15.06 24.58
C GLY A 17 14.60 -14.34 25.45
N ILE A 18 14.75 -13.03 25.64
CA ILE A 18 13.85 -12.17 26.43
C ILE A 18 13.14 -11.11 25.57
N TYR A 19 13.10 -11.30 24.25
CA TYR A 19 12.44 -10.38 23.31
C TYR A 19 10.97 -10.12 23.68
N ASP A 20 10.22 -11.16 24.01
CA ASP A 20 8.80 -11.01 24.36
C ASP A 20 8.61 -10.17 25.64
N GLU A 21 9.54 -10.24 26.60
CA GLU A 21 9.52 -9.37 27.79
C GLU A 21 9.74 -7.90 27.43
N LEU A 22 10.65 -7.62 26.50
CA LEU A 22 10.91 -6.28 25.98
C LEU A 22 9.67 -5.71 25.27
N LEU A 23 9.04 -6.54 24.43
CA LEU A 23 7.82 -6.19 23.73
C LEU A 23 6.66 -5.94 24.70
N ASP A 24 6.42 -6.85 25.63
CA ASP A 24 5.35 -6.76 26.64
C ASP A 24 5.50 -5.52 27.50
N LYS A 25 6.74 -5.18 27.90
CA LYS A 25 7.04 -3.95 28.63
C LYS A 25 6.64 -2.71 27.85
N THR A 26 6.85 -2.71 26.53
CA THR A 26 6.54 -1.56 25.66
C THR A 26 5.05 -1.46 25.38
N GLU A 27 4.37 -2.57 25.10
CA GLU A 27 2.90 -2.61 24.98
C GLU A 27 2.21 -2.21 26.30
N LEU A 28 2.80 -2.55 27.45
CA LEU A 28 2.30 -2.13 28.75
C LEU A 28 2.39 -0.60 28.94
N LYS A 29 3.40 0.09 28.40
CA LYS A 29 3.45 1.56 28.39
C LYS A 29 2.24 2.12 27.64
N LEU A 30 1.93 1.56 26.47
CA LEU A 30 0.77 1.97 25.67
C LEU A 30 -0.55 1.74 26.43
N LYS A 31 -0.73 0.55 27.03
CA LYS A 31 -1.92 0.23 27.83
C LYS A 31 -2.06 1.16 29.05
N LYS A 32 -0.97 1.50 29.72
CA LYS A 32 -0.95 2.45 30.85
C LYS A 32 -1.33 3.86 30.41
N LEU A 33 -0.80 4.34 29.30
CA LEU A 33 -1.18 5.64 28.74
C LEU A 33 -2.69 5.68 28.45
N PHE A 34 -3.19 4.67 27.73
CA PHE A 34 -4.61 4.59 27.33
C PHE A 34 -5.58 4.43 28.50
N SER A 35 -5.22 3.66 29.53
CA SER A 35 -6.04 3.52 30.74
C SER A 35 -5.97 4.74 31.66
N SER A 36 -5.04 5.67 31.45
CA SER A 36 -4.85 6.80 32.35
C SER A 36 -5.80 7.97 32.12
N TYR A 37 -6.50 8.02 30.99
CA TYR A 37 -7.34 9.14 30.61
C TYR A 37 -8.75 8.73 30.17
N ALA A 38 -9.67 9.69 30.17
CA ALA A 38 -11.03 9.52 29.70
C ALA A 38 -11.06 9.07 28.23
N VAL A 39 -12.07 8.27 27.87
CA VAL A 39 -12.21 7.67 26.53
C VAL A 39 -12.15 8.73 25.43
N GLU A 40 -12.91 9.81 25.58
CA GLU A 40 -12.93 10.90 24.59
C GLU A 40 -11.56 11.56 24.43
N ASP A 41 -10.77 11.70 25.50
CA ASP A 41 -9.43 12.28 25.41
C ASP A 41 -8.46 11.36 24.67
N ILE A 42 -8.54 10.04 24.89
CA ILE A 42 -7.74 9.06 24.14
C ILE A 42 -8.10 9.06 22.66
N LEU A 43 -9.39 9.05 22.32
CA LEU A 43 -9.82 9.07 20.92
C LEU A 43 -9.39 10.38 20.24
N ALA A 44 -9.50 11.52 20.94
CA ALA A 44 -9.02 12.81 20.44
C ALA A 44 -7.49 12.84 20.29
N LEU A 45 -6.76 12.25 21.24
CA LEU A 45 -5.30 12.11 21.20
C LEU A 45 -4.86 11.30 19.97
N ILE A 46 -5.49 10.16 19.69
CA ILE A 46 -5.21 9.35 18.50
C ILE A 46 -5.38 10.19 17.23
N ASN A 47 -6.49 10.92 17.09
CA ASN A 47 -6.71 11.77 15.93
C ASN A 47 -5.68 12.91 15.83
N ARG A 48 -5.25 13.51 16.93
CA ARG A 48 -4.15 14.49 16.94
C ARG A 48 -2.84 13.90 16.44
N VAL A 49 -2.53 12.65 16.79
CA VAL A 49 -1.32 11.97 16.33
C VAL A 49 -1.40 11.66 14.83
N ILE A 50 -2.56 11.23 14.34
CA ILE A 50 -2.81 11.02 12.90
C ILE A 50 -2.63 12.33 12.12
N ILE A 51 -3.17 13.45 12.61
CA ILE A 51 -3.01 14.76 11.96
C ILE A 51 -1.54 15.19 11.96
N PHE A 52 -0.84 15.00 13.07
CA PHE A 52 0.60 15.26 13.14
C PHE A 52 1.37 14.40 12.13
N HIS A 53 1.05 13.10 12.03
CA HIS A 53 1.64 12.22 11.03
C HIS A 53 1.43 12.77 9.61
N ASN A 54 0.20 13.12 9.23
CA ASN A 54 -0.09 13.67 7.90
C ASN A 54 0.75 14.93 7.61
N TYR A 55 0.84 15.85 8.57
CA TYR A 55 1.67 17.04 8.46
C TYR A 55 3.17 16.71 8.31
N ASN A 56 3.65 15.73 9.07
CA ASN A 56 5.05 15.33 9.03
C ASN A 56 5.42 14.67 7.67
N ILE A 57 4.51 13.90 7.07
CA ILE A 57 4.67 13.36 5.72
C ILE A 57 4.66 14.47 4.67
N ASP A 58 3.74 15.43 4.76
CA ASP A 58 3.72 16.60 3.88
C ASP A 58 5.05 17.40 3.97
N CYS A 59 5.60 17.56 5.17
CA CYS A 59 6.93 18.16 5.33
C CYS A 59 8.03 17.30 4.65
N LYS A 60 8.02 15.98 4.81
CA LYS A 60 8.99 15.09 4.15
C LYS A 60 8.98 15.28 2.62
N GLU A 61 7.80 15.48 2.03
CA GLU A 61 7.62 15.61 0.58
C GLU A 61 7.84 17.03 0.04
N ASN A 62 7.36 18.05 0.76
CA ASN A 62 7.27 19.42 0.26
C ASN A 62 8.17 20.43 0.99
N ASP A 63 8.61 20.16 2.22
CA ASP A 63 9.47 21.06 3.01
C ASP A 63 10.30 20.27 4.05
N TYR A 64 11.34 19.59 3.57
CA TYR A 64 12.14 18.65 4.38
C TYR A 64 12.77 19.32 5.61
N SER A 65 12.97 20.65 5.58
CA SER A 65 13.51 21.41 6.72
C SER A 65 12.62 21.34 7.98
N LYS A 66 11.32 21.11 7.79
CA LYS A 66 10.32 20.97 8.87
C LYS A 66 10.05 19.52 9.24
N TYR A 67 10.61 18.56 8.50
CA TYR A 67 10.38 17.14 8.72
C TYR A 67 11.05 16.67 10.03
N GLN A 68 10.23 16.13 10.94
CA GLN A 68 10.69 15.54 12.20
C GLN A 68 10.95 14.05 12.00
N ARG A 69 12.12 13.71 11.47
CA ARG A 69 12.53 12.33 11.16
C ARG A 69 12.41 11.38 12.36
N ASN A 70 12.82 11.81 13.55
CA ASN A 70 12.75 11.03 14.79
C ASN A 70 11.33 10.81 15.32
N LYS A 71 10.30 11.37 14.66
CA LYS A 71 8.88 11.18 14.96
C LYS A 71 8.11 10.55 13.81
N HIS A 72 8.83 10.01 12.82
CA HIS A 72 8.21 9.23 11.76
C HIS A 72 7.65 7.92 12.35
N MET A 73 6.40 7.58 12.01
CA MET A 73 5.68 6.44 12.55
C MET A 73 4.93 5.73 11.43
N SER A 74 4.78 4.42 11.54
CA SER A 74 3.90 3.61 10.69
C SER A 74 2.46 4.11 10.79
N LEU A 75 1.88 4.45 9.64
CA LEU A 75 0.47 4.82 9.55
C LEU A 75 -0.45 3.64 9.87
N ARG A 76 -0.05 2.39 9.53
CA ARG A 76 -0.81 1.19 9.88
C ARG A 76 -0.93 1.03 11.39
N ILE A 77 0.17 1.13 12.14
CA ILE A 77 0.13 1.08 13.61
C ILE A 77 -0.81 2.17 14.15
N LEU A 78 -0.71 3.40 13.64
CA LEU A 78 -1.56 4.52 14.06
C LEU A 78 -3.05 4.26 13.82
N LEU A 79 -3.42 3.74 12.63
CA LEU A 79 -4.80 3.43 12.28
C LEU A 79 -5.33 2.16 12.96
N SER A 80 -4.45 1.32 13.52
CA SER A 80 -4.81 0.16 14.35
C SER A 80 -4.95 0.48 15.85
N LEU A 81 -4.44 1.62 16.32
CA LEU A 81 -4.60 2.04 17.74
C LEU A 81 -6.05 2.03 18.24
N PRO A 82 -7.07 2.46 17.47
CA PRO A 82 -8.46 2.40 17.91
C PRO A 82 -8.93 0.96 18.20
N GLN A 83 -8.60 0.00 17.32
CA GLN A 83 -8.92 -1.40 17.55
C GLN A 83 -8.15 -1.96 18.75
N TYR A 84 -6.86 -1.64 18.85
CA TYR A 84 -6.04 -2.05 19.99
C TYR A 84 -6.61 -1.54 21.31
N TYR A 85 -7.05 -0.27 21.34
CA TYR A 85 -7.71 0.32 22.49
C TYR A 85 -9.00 -0.44 22.85
N TYR A 86 -9.85 -0.73 21.87
CA TYR A 86 -11.08 -1.49 22.08
C TYR A 86 -10.83 -2.87 22.67
N GLU A 87 -9.84 -3.61 22.14
CA GLU A 87 -9.58 -5.01 22.51
C GLU A 87 -8.79 -5.16 23.82
N ASN A 88 -8.10 -4.11 24.28
CA ASN A 88 -7.22 -4.18 25.45
C ASN A 88 -7.64 -3.35 26.65
N ILE A 89 -8.50 -2.33 26.49
CA ILE A 89 -8.81 -1.37 27.57
C ILE A 89 -10.28 -1.50 27.98
N SER A 90 -10.54 -2.13 29.14
CA SER A 90 -11.86 -2.13 29.80
C SER A 90 -11.95 -1.06 30.89
N VAL A 91 -10.87 -0.89 31.67
CA VAL A 91 -10.81 0.04 32.79
C VAL A 91 -10.02 1.27 32.38
N HIS A 92 -10.63 2.44 32.53
CA HIS A 92 -10.02 3.73 32.26
C HIS A 92 -10.26 4.67 33.43
N LYS A 93 -9.30 5.56 33.68
CA LYS A 93 -9.45 6.63 34.67
C LYS A 93 -10.21 7.79 34.03
N ASN A 94 -10.97 8.52 34.84
CA ASN A 94 -11.67 9.73 34.40
C ASN A 94 -10.77 10.98 34.38
N ASN A 95 -9.45 10.81 34.32
CA ASN A 95 -8.54 11.96 34.22
C ASN A 95 -8.65 12.57 32.82
N HIS A 96 -8.64 13.89 32.75
CA HIS A 96 -8.63 14.60 31.48
C HIS A 96 -7.21 15.00 31.08
N ILE A 97 -6.92 14.97 29.77
CA ILE A 97 -5.63 15.45 29.26
C ILE A 97 -5.60 16.97 29.32
N ILE A 98 -4.74 17.52 30.19
CA ILE A 98 -4.56 18.97 30.32
C ILE A 98 -3.67 19.51 29.20
N ASN A 99 -2.55 18.83 28.93
CA ASN A 99 -1.58 19.23 27.90
C ASN A 99 -1.45 18.13 26.83
N TYR A 100 -2.17 18.32 25.73
CA TYR A 100 -2.16 17.38 24.61
C TYR A 100 -0.82 17.30 23.89
N ASP A 101 0.03 18.35 23.91
CA ASP A 101 1.33 18.29 23.23
C ASP A 101 2.30 17.36 23.95
N ILE A 102 2.30 17.35 25.28
CA ILE A 102 3.11 16.44 26.10
C ILE A 102 2.66 14.99 25.87
N VAL A 103 1.38 14.70 26.08
CA VAL A 103 0.85 13.34 25.96
C VAL A 103 0.92 12.82 24.51
N ARG A 104 0.77 13.70 23.51
CA ARG A 104 1.02 13.36 22.10
C ARG A 104 2.47 12.93 21.89
N ASN A 105 3.44 13.69 22.39
CA ASN A 105 4.85 13.33 22.24
C ASN A 105 5.19 12.00 22.94
N GLU A 106 4.59 11.74 24.10
CA GLU A 106 4.73 10.45 24.80
C GLU A 106 4.16 9.29 23.96
N LEU A 107 2.94 9.43 23.41
CA LEU A 107 2.36 8.42 22.54
C LEU A 107 3.20 8.17 21.28
N ILE A 108 3.71 9.23 20.65
CA ILE A 108 4.60 9.12 19.49
C ILE A 108 5.85 8.30 19.85
N GLN A 109 6.49 8.59 20.98
CA GLN A 109 7.69 7.87 21.41
C GLN A 109 7.42 6.38 21.64
N ILE A 110 6.28 6.05 22.27
CA ILE A 110 5.86 4.65 22.47
C ILE A 110 5.67 3.94 21.13
N ILE A 111 5.04 4.60 20.15
CA ILE A 111 4.78 4.02 18.82
C ILE A 111 6.08 3.80 18.05
N VAL A 112 6.99 4.76 18.06
CA VAL A 112 8.32 4.63 17.43
C VAL A 112 9.09 3.47 18.07
N GLU A 113 9.10 3.35 19.40
CA GLU A 113 9.73 2.24 20.12
C GLU A 113 9.10 0.88 19.73
N LEU A 114 7.77 0.80 19.69
CA LEU A 114 7.06 -0.41 19.24
C LEU A 114 7.39 -0.79 17.81
N GLN A 115 7.42 0.18 16.89
CA GLN A 115 7.76 -0.06 15.49
C GLN A 115 9.18 -0.62 15.34
N CYS A 116 10.15 -0.06 16.07
CA CYS A 116 11.53 -0.56 16.07
C CYS A 116 11.62 -1.98 16.62
N ILE A 117 10.92 -2.30 17.71
CA ILE A 117 10.87 -3.66 18.24
C ILE A 117 10.27 -4.58 17.17
N TYR A 118 9.11 -4.22 16.62
CA TYR A 118 8.39 -5.04 15.65
C TYR A 118 9.13 -5.27 14.33
N TYR A 119 10.07 -4.40 13.95
CA TYR A 119 10.97 -4.64 12.83
C TYR A 119 11.77 -5.95 12.97
N TYR A 120 12.13 -6.33 14.20
CA TYR A 120 12.84 -7.59 14.51
C TYR A 120 11.92 -8.75 14.90
N TYR A 121 10.59 -8.55 14.87
CA TYR A 121 9.62 -9.56 15.26
C TYR A 121 9.80 -10.92 14.59
N PRO A 122 10.18 -11.01 13.30
CA PRO A 122 10.37 -12.31 12.66
C PRO A 122 11.53 -13.14 13.22
N TYR A 123 12.48 -12.50 13.91
CA TYR A 123 13.68 -13.14 14.44
C TYR A 123 13.65 -13.29 15.96
N ARG A 124 12.53 -12.95 16.61
CA ARG A 124 12.39 -12.93 18.09
C ARG A 124 12.78 -14.22 18.81
N ASN A 125 12.68 -15.36 18.14
CA ASN A 125 12.97 -16.69 18.69
C ASN A 125 14.35 -17.24 18.27
N GLN A 126 15.14 -16.51 17.49
CA GLN A 126 16.40 -16.98 16.93
C GLN A 126 17.58 -16.55 17.80
N LYS A 127 18.01 -17.42 18.72
CA LYS A 127 19.14 -17.15 19.64
C LYS A 127 20.46 -16.87 18.93
N ASP A 128 20.65 -17.39 17.73
CA ASP A 128 21.85 -17.18 16.91
C ASP A 128 21.64 -16.13 15.80
N PHE A 129 20.68 -15.22 15.99
CA PHE A 129 20.40 -14.15 15.03
C PHE A 129 21.67 -13.37 14.67
N ARG A 130 21.90 -13.21 13.36
CA ARG A 130 22.98 -12.40 12.79
C ARG A 130 22.40 -11.48 11.75
N PHE A 131 22.61 -10.19 11.94
CA PHE A 131 22.27 -9.18 10.95
C PHE A 131 23.21 -9.30 9.74
N ASN A 132 22.64 -9.67 8.59
CA ASN A 132 23.29 -9.80 7.28
C ASN A 132 22.31 -9.38 6.16
N SER A 133 22.77 -9.29 4.91
CA SER A 133 21.94 -8.81 3.80
C SER A 133 20.65 -9.63 3.59
N GLU A 134 20.69 -10.97 3.74
CA GLU A 134 19.50 -11.82 3.63
C GLU A 134 18.48 -11.52 4.74
N THR A 135 18.94 -11.46 6.00
CA THR A 135 18.05 -11.17 7.14
C THR A 135 17.48 -9.76 7.05
N GLN A 136 18.29 -8.78 6.64
CA GLN A 136 17.87 -7.40 6.42
C GLN A 136 16.83 -7.29 5.30
N PHE A 137 17.04 -8.00 4.18
CA PHE A 137 16.05 -8.11 3.10
C PHE A 137 14.71 -8.60 3.64
N TYR A 138 14.72 -9.69 4.41
CA TYR A 138 13.49 -10.24 4.97
C TYR A 138 12.79 -9.29 5.96
N MET A 139 13.54 -8.63 6.84
CA MET A 139 12.99 -7.66 7.79
C MET A 139 12.38 -6.46 7.08
N ASN A 140 13.03 -5.94 6.03
CA ASN A 140 12.50 -4.86 5.20
C ASN A 140 11.23 -5.28 4.46
N TYR A 141 11.20 -6.50 3.94
CA TYR A 141 10.01 -7.07 3.31
C TYR A 141 8.85 -7.19 4.29
N PHE A 142 9.11 -7.77 5.46
CA PHE A 142 8.14 -7.90 6.56
C PHE A 142 7.60 -6.53 6.99
N LYS A 143 8.49 -5.56 7.18
CA LYS A 143 8.14 -4.18 7.54
C LYS A 143 7.22 -3.54 6.51
N SER A 144 7.60 -3.62 5.24
CA SER A 144 6.85 -3.04 4.13
C SER A 144 5.45 -3.65 4.04
N TYR A 145 5.34 -4.97 4.23
CA TYR A 145 4.05 -5.67 4.15
C TYR A 145 3.10 -5.34 5.31
N TYR A 146 3.59 -5.34 6.56
CA TYR A 146 2.72 -5.21 7.74
C TYR A 146 2.63 -3.80 8.32
N PHE A 147 3.57 -2.90 8.04
CA PHE A 147 3.62 -1.57 8.65
C PHE A 147 3.41 -0.42 7.65
N ASP A 148 3.60 -0.64 6.36
CA ASP A 148 3.44 0.39 5.34
C ASP A 148 2.14 0.15 4.54
N TYR A 149 1.38 1.21 4.27
CA TYR A 149 0.30 1.12 3.29
C TYR A 149 0.90 1.20 1.89
N PRO A 150 0.39 0.45 0.90
CA PRO A 150 0.74 0.70 -0.49
C PRO A 150 0.32 2.14 -0.85
N GLU A 151 1.10 2.81 -1.69
CA GLU A 151 0.86 4.19 -2.06
C GLU A 151 -0.33 4.36 -3.03
N ILE A 152 -1.55 4.17 -2.53
CA ILE A 152 -2.81 4.34 -3.27
C ILE A 152 -3.41 5.72 -2.98
N GLU A 153 -3.64 6.50 -4.03
CA GLU A 153 -4.19 7.85 -3.89
C GLU A 153 -5.68 7.85 -3.51
N PHE A 154 -6.14 8.91 -2.84
CA PHE A 154 -7.55 9.05 -2.43
C PHE A 154 -8.54 8.86 -3.60
N GLU A 155 -8.26 9.48 -4.75
CA GLU A 155 -9.15 9.37 -5.92
C GLU A 155 -9.14 7.96 -6.53
N GLU A 156 -8.06 7.20 -6.37
CA GLU A 156 -7.98 5.81 -6.84
C GLU A 156 -8.85 4.90 -5.97
N PHE A 157 -8.79 5.03 -4.64
CA PHE A 157 -9.72 4.34 -3.74
C PHE A 157 -11.17 4.69 -4.05
N LYS A 158 -11.46 5.99 -4.22
CA LYS A 158 -12.82 6.45 -4.51
C LYS A 158 -13.34 5.88 -5.83
N SER A 159 -12.55 5.97 -6.90
CA SER A 159 -12.91 5.42 -8.21
C SER A 159 -13.12 3.90 -8.14
N PHE A 160 -12.26 3.18 -7.41
CA PHE A 160 -12.41 1.75 -7.18
C PHE A 160 -13.77 1.42 -6.56
N PHE A 161 -14.14 2.09 -5.46
CA PHE A 161 -15.40 1.83 -4.78
C PHE A 161 -16.63 2.22 -5.60
N GLU A 162 -16.58 3.34 -6.33
CA GLU A 162 -17.67 3.79 -7.19
C GLU A 162 -17.93 2.80 -8.33
N ILE A 163 -16.87 2.38 -9.05
CA ILE A 163 -16.96 1.43 -10.16
C ILE A 163 -17.44 0.05 -9.67
N ASN A 164 -16.98 -0.38 -8.50
CA ASN A 164 -17.23 -1.72 -7.96
C ASN A 164 -18.30 -1.75 -6.87
N THR A 165 -19.22 -0.76 -6.83
CA THR A 165 -20.22 -0.59 -5.76
C THR A 165 -20.97 -1.89 -5.43
N LYS A 166 -21.40 -2.66 -6.45
CA LYS A 166 -22.11 -3.92 -6.26
C LYS A 166 -21.25 -4.99 -5.56
N LEU A 167 -20.03 -5.20 -6.06
CA LEU A 167 -19.06 -6.11 -5.44
C LEU A 167 -18.74 -5.70 -4.01
N CYS A 168 -18.59 -4.40 -3.75
CA CYS A 168 -18.35 -3.87 -2.41
C CYS A 168 -19.53 -4.20 -1.48
N GLY A 169 -20.77 -4.02 -1.96
CA GLY A 169 -21.97 -4.37 -1.20
C GLY A 169 -22.07 -5.87 -0.90
N GLU A 170 -21.67 -6.74 -1.83
CA GLU A 170 -21.63 -8.19 -1.60
C GLU A 170 -20.58 -8.57 -0.54
N VAL A 171 -19.33 -8.11 -0.69
CA VAL A 171 -18.22 -8.48 0.19
C VAL A 171 -18.37 -7.86 1.58
N LEU A 172 -18.76 -6.59 1.65
CA LEU A 172 -18.95 -5.87 2.92
C LEU A 172 -20.34 -6.10 3.52
N GLU A 173 -21.15 -6.96 2.90
CA GLU A 173 -22.53 -7.27 3.30
C GLU A 173 -23.37 -5.99 3.45
N ASP A 174 -23.20 -5.03 2.53
CA ASP A 174 -23.86 -3.73 2.52
C ASP A 174 -24.59 -3.40 1.21
N ASP A 175 -25.85 -3.80 1.13
CA ASP A 175 -26.75 -3.52 0.00
C ASP A 175 -26.86 -2.02 -0.37
N ASN A 176 -26.58 -1.13 0.59
CA ASN A 176 -26.59 0.34 0.42
C ASN A 176 -25.17 0.91 0.57
N PHE A 177 -24.15 0.19 0.07
CA PHE A 177 -22.75 0.57 0.22
C PHE A 177 -22.47 1.97 -0.33
N LYS A 178 -23.11 2.36 -1.43
CA LYS A 178 -22.94 3.69 -2.02
C LYS A 178 -23.27 4.80 -1.03
N GLU A 179 -24.42 4.70 -0.38
CA GLU A 179 -24.86 5.68 0.62
C GLU A 179 -23.94 5.66 1.86
N SER A 180 -23.51 4.47 2.29
CA SER A 180 -22.52 4.32 3.38
C SER A 180 -21.20 5.00 3.02
N LEU A 181 -20.68 4.79 1.81
CA LEU A 181 -19.47 5.42 1.31
C LEU A 181 -19.62 6.94 1.25
N ASP A 182 -20.72 7.46 0.71
CA ASP A 182 -21.02 8.89 0.66
C ASP A 182 -20.99 9.51 2.07
N LEU A 183 -21.50 8.82 3.08
CA LEU A 183 -21.41 9.27 4.47
C LEU A 183 -19.99 9.23 5.01
N MET A 184 -19.22 8.17 4.78
CA MET A 184 -17.83 8.09 5.24
C MET A 184 -16.96 9.21 4.60
N LEU A 185 -17.11 9.43 3.29
CA LEU A 185 -16.46 10.53 2.58
C LEU A 185 -16.92 11.89 3.11
N TYR A 186 -18.20 12.01 3.49
CA TYR A 186 -18.71 13.20 4.15
C TYR A 186 -18.04 13.44 5.50
N LEU A 187 -17.91 12.40 6.33
CA LEU A 187 -17.29 12.46 7.65
C LEU A 187 -15.79 12.77 7.58
N GLN A 188 -15.09 12.30 6.55
CA GLN A 188 -13.66 12.61 6.32
C GLN A 188 -13.44 14.13 6.14
N LYS A 189 -14.40 14.82 5.52
CA LYS A 189 -14.31 16.26 5.18
C LYS A 189 -15.42 17.07 5.85
N ILE A 190 -15.89 16.65 7.03
CA ILE A 190 -17.12 17.16 7.65
C ILE A 190 -17.12 18.68 7.85
N GLU A 191 -16.01 19.29 8.26
CA GLU A 191 -15.94 20.73 8.48
C GLU A 191 -16.13 21.51 7.18
N ARG A 192 -15.48 21.06 6.10
CA ARG A 192 -15.62 21.65 4.77
C ARG A 192 -17.03 21.45 4.24
N ASN A 193 -17.56 20.24 4.38
CA ASN A 193 -18.87 19.90 3.86
C ASN A 193 -19.98 20.67 4.59
N LEU A 194 -19.91 20.81 5.92
CA LEU A 194 -20.86 21.63 6.68
C LEU A 194 -20.80 23.13 6.34
N LYS A 195 -19.64 23.64 5.90
CA LYS A 195 -19.49 25.03 5.44
C LYS A 195 -20.01 25.25 4.01
N GLN A 196 -19.77 24.28 3.11
CA GLN A 196 -20.13 24.37 1.69
C GLN A 196 -21.60 24.03 1.45
N GLU A 197 -22.10 22.98 2.10
CA GLU A 197 -23.49 22.58 2.01
C GLU A 197 -24.33 23.43 2.96
N LYS A 198 -25.16 24.33 2.41
CA LYS A 198 -26.33 24.89 3.13
C LYS A 198 -27.43 23.83 3.39
N ILE A 199 -27.09 22.55 3.34
CA ILE A 199 -27.96 21.42 3.67
C ILE A 199 -28.06 21.38 5.20
N LEU A 200 -29.19 21.54 5.87
CA LEU A 200 -30.45 22.22 5.57
C LEU A 200 -30.55 23.39 6.58
N LEU A 201 -31.40 24.39 6.35
CA LEU A 201 -31.87 25.30 7.41
C LEU A 201 -32.26 24.55 8.72
N ASN A 202 -32.69 23.29 8.60
CA ASN A 202 -32.98 22.38 9.72
C ASN A 202 -31.76 21.92 10.55
N LEU A 203 -30.56 21.89 9.98
CA LEU A 203 -29.32 21.56 10.69
C LEU A 203 -28.77 22.76 11.48
N LEU A 204 -29.04 23.99 11.01
CA LEU A 204 -28.63 25.25 11.67
C LEU A 204 -29.30 25.48 13.04
N PHE A 205 -30.35 24.75 13.39
CA PHE A 205 -30.94 24.81 14.74
C PHE A 205 -30.15 23.98 15.77
N SER A 206 -29.20 23.13 15.36
CA SER A 206 -28.31 22.46 16.31
C SER A 206 -27.24 23.42 16.82
N LYS A 207 -27.18 23.64 18.13
CA LYS A 207 -26.07 24.38 18.77
C LYS A 207 -24.72 23.73 18.47
N ASP A 208 -24.65 22.41 18.45
CA ASP A 208 -23.41 21.65 18.17
C ASP A 208 -22.94 21.86 16.72
N ILE A 209 -23.85 21.87 15.74
CA ILE A 209 -23.49 22.09 14.33
C ILE A 209 -23.06 23.53 14.09
N LYS A 210 -23.75 24.50 14.70
CA LYS A 210 -23.31 25.91 14.68
C LYS A 210 -21.90 26.06 15.26
N ARG A 211 -21.61 25.39 16.37
CA ARG A 211 -20.26 25.36 16.96
C ARG A 211 -19.25 24.72 16.00
N MET A 212 -19.62 23.66 15.28
CA MET A 212 -18.75 23.02 14.29
C MET A 212 -18.43 23.92 13.10
N ILE A 213 -19.45 24.59 12.55
CA ILE A 213 -19.28 25.48 11.40
C ILE A 213 -18.44 26.71 11.78
N ASN A 214 -18.72 27.29 12.94
CA ASN A 214 -18.05 28.50 13.42
C ASN A 214 -16.71 28.21 14.10
N ALA A 215 -16.36 26.94 14.32
CA ALA A 215 -15.07 26.59 14.86
C ALA A 215 -13.99 26.93 13.83
N GLU A 216 -13.01 27.72 14.27
CA GLU A 216 -11.72 27.86 13.59
C GLU A 216 -10.85 26.61 13.78
N CYS A 217 -11.21 25.74 14.75
CA CYS A 217 -10.51 24.51 15.06
C CYS A 217 -11.13 23.26 14.43
N LEU A 218 -10.28 22.27 14.18
CA LEU A 218 -10.66 20.96 13.67
C LEU A 218 -11.36 20.12 14.75
N TRP A 219 -12.44 19.42 14.39
CA TRP A 219 -13.13 18.53 15.31
C TRP A 219 -12.50 17.14 15.28
N LEU A 220 -11.95 16.75 16.42
CA LEU A 220 -11.28 15.46 16.59
C LEU A 220 -12.27 14.33 16.87
N LEU A 221 -13.45 14.65 17.39
CA LEU A 221 -14.55 13.72 17.64
C LEU A 221 -15.87 14.38 17.23
N TYR A 222 -16.78 13.61 16.65
CA TYR A 222 -18.06 14.11 16.19
C TYR A 222 -19.18 13.77 17.17
N PRO A 223 -20.03 14.71 17.60
CA PRO A 223 -21.16 14.37 18.44
C PRO A 223 -22.11 13.40 17.74
N VAL A 224 -22.54 12.34 18.44
CA VAL A 224 -23.46 11.31 17.89
C VAL A 224 -24.74 11.96 17.33
N LYS A 225 -25.27 12.97 18.02
CA LYS A 225 -26.47 13.71 17.59
C LYS A 225 -26.27 14.42 16.24
N VAL A 226 -25.07 14.92 15.96
CA VAL A 226 -24.74 15.58 14.68
C VAL A 226 -24.72 14.56 13.56
N VAL A 227 -24.00 13.44 13.75
CA VAL A 227 -23.92 12.37 12.74
C VAL A 227 -25.30 11.75 12.48
N LYS A 228 -26.11 11.50 13.52
CA LYS A 228 -27.51 11.06 13.36
C LYS A 228 -28.32 12.00 12.47
N ARG A 229 -28.19 13.31 12.66
CA ARG A 229 -28.89 14.31 11.82
C ARG A 229 -28.39 14.29 10.37
N ILE A 230 -27.09 14.17 10.14
CA ILE A 230 -26.52 14.04 8.79
C ILE A 230 -27.06 12.79 8.10
N CYS A 231 -27.09 11.65 8.80
CA CYS A 231 -27.69 10.41 8.30
C CYS A 231 -29.16 10.62 7.91
N CYS A 232 -29.98 11.27 8.77
CA CYS A 232 -31.37 11.59 8.44
C CYS A 232 -31.49 12.44 7.16
N CYS A 233 -30.66 13.48 7.01
CA CYS A 233 -30.66 14.33 5.82
C CYS A 233 -30.26 13.57 4.55
N LYS A 234 -29.30 12.64 4.66
CA LYS A 234 -28.83 11.81 3.55
C LYS A 234 -29.66 10.52 3.36
N ARG A 235 -30.75 10.33 4.12
CA ARG A 235 -31.62 9.13 4.11
C ARG A 235 -30.88 7.83 4.41
N ILE A 236 -29.88 7.89 5.27
CA ILE A 236 -29.06 6.75 5.70
C ILE A 236 -29.58 6.26 7.05
N ASN A 237 -29.77 4.94 7.18
CA ASN A 237 -30.10 4.34 8.46
C ASN A 237 -28.86 4.32 9.37
N PHE A 238 -28.81 5.25 10.33
CA PHE A 238 -27.70 5.41 11.26
C PHE A 238 -27.39 4.11 12.02
N GLU A 239 -28.40 3.40 12.53
CA GLU A 239 -28.18 2.19 13.34
C GLU A 239 -27.63 1.05 12.48
N LYS A 240 -28.11 0.88 11.24
CA LYS A 240 -27.54 -0.09 10.27
C LYS A 240 -26.09 0.26 9.93
N PHE A 241 -25.79 1.54 9.70
CA PHE A 241 -24.44 2.01 9.39
C PHE A 241 -23.45 1.78 10.55
N ILE A 242 -23.81 2.22 11.76
CA ILE A 242 -22.98 2.06 12.96
C ILE A 242 -22.74 0.58 13.27
N LYS A 243 -23.76 -0.27 13.17
CA LYS A 243 -23.58 -1.72 13.40
C LYS A 243 -22.55 -2.33 12.45
N LYS A 244 -22.42 -1.82 11.23
CA LYS A 244 -21.51 -2.37 10.20
C LYS A 244 -20.09 -1.87 10.30
N TYR A 245 -19.90 -0.58 10.55
CA TYR A 245 -18.59 0.08 10.41
C TYR A 245 -18.03 0.62 11.72
N ALA A 246 -18.81 0.58 12.80
CA ALA A 246 -18.39 1.07 14.10
C ALA A 246 -18.35 -0.03 15.16
N VAL A 247 -17.40 0.13 16.07
CA VAL A 247 -17.32 -0.60 17.32
C VAL A 247 -17.95 0.26 18.42
N ASP A 248 -18.90 -0.32 19.17
CA ASP A 248 -19.51 0.35 20.32
C ASP A 248 -18.66 0.12 21.57
N LEU A 249 -18.10 1.21 22.08
CA LEU A 249 -17.24 1.21 23.26
C LEU A 249 -18.01 1.05 24.57
N GLU A 250 -19.34 1.09 24.55
CA GLU A 250 -20.18 0.80 25.73
C GLU A 250 -20.39 -0.73 25.91
N ASN A 251 -20.20 -1.53 24.84
CA ASN A 251 -20.42 -2.98 24.83
C ASN A 251 -19.09 -3.73 24.59
N ARG A 252 -18.11 -3.59 25.49
CA ARG A 252 -16.78 -4.19 25.32
C ARG A 252 -16.71 -5.59 25.94
N ASN A 253 -15.98 -6.48 25.26
CA ASN A 253 -15.41 -7.67 25.85
C ASN A 253 -13.90 -7.65 25.57
N VAL A 254 -13.06 -7.60 26.62
CA VAL A 254 -11.60 -7.48 26.46
C VAL A 254 -11.03 -8.85 26.14
N THR A 255 -10.35 -8.91 25.00
CA THR A 255 -9.69 -10.12 24.49
C THR A 255 -8.19 -10.13 24.77
N ALA A 256 -7.59 -8.97 25.10
CA ALA A 256 -6.17 -8.79 25.39
C ALA A 256 -5.26 -9.23 24.22
N VAL A 257 -5.37 -8.53 23.10
CA VAL A 257 -4.69 -8.86 21.83
C VAL A 257 -3.42 -8.01 21.63
N ARG A 258 -2.37 -8.59 21.04
CA ARG A 258 -1.13 -7.87 20.68
C ARG A 258 -1.35 -6.97 19.47
N MET A 259 -0.58 -5.90 19.35
CA MET A 259 -0.66 -5.03 18.16
C MET A 259 -0.36 -5.81 16.86
N MET A 260 0.59 -6.76 16.86
CA MET A 260 0.86 -7.57 15.66
C MET A 260 -0.30 -8.46 15.25
N ASP A 261 -1.07 -9.00 16.19
CA ASP A 261 -2.26 -9.77 15.84
C ASP A 261 -3.28 -8.91 15.11
N ILE A 262 -3.44 -7.65 15.50
CA ILE A 262 -4.34 -6.69 14.82
C ILE A 262 -3.83 -6.37 13.41
N LEU A 263 -2.52 -6.14 13.26
CA LEU A 263 -1.91 -5.80 11.97
C LEU A 263 -1.92 -6.97 10.97
N THR A 264 -1.93 -8.20 11.46
CA THR A 264 -1.87 -9.42 10.62
C THR A 264 -3.24 -10.04 10.36
N LYS A 265 -4.20 -9.89 11.27
CA LYS A 265 -5.54 -10.52 11.19
C LYS A 265 -6.64 -9.50 10.91
N GLN A 266 -6.44 -8.63 9.91
CA GLN A 266 -7.38 -7.55 9.58
C GLN A 266 -8.67 -8.06 8.90
N LYS A 267 -9.51 -8.77 9.64
CA LYS A 267 -10.83 -9.25 9.18
C LYS A 267 -11.97 -8.31 9.54
N ASP A 268 -11.73 -7.37 10.45
CA ASP A 268 -12.75 -6.44 10.91
C ASP A 268 -12.85 -5.23 9.96
N LYS A 269 -14.04 -5.01 9.39
CA LYS A 269 -14.34 -3.83 8.56
C LYS A 269 -14.62 -2.58 9.36
N ARG A 270 -14.73 -2.69 10.68
CA ARG A 270 -15.05 -1.58 11.58
C ARG A 270 -13.80 -0.78 11.89
N PHE A 271 -13.81 0.50 11.54
CA PHE A 271 -12.72 1.46 11.81
C PHE A 271 -13.23 2.72 12.53
N ILE A 272 -14.53 2.78 12.82
CA ILE A 272 -15.20 3.85 13.57
C ILE A 272 -15.34 3.39 15.02
N LEU A 273 -15.11 4.27 15.99
CA LEU A 273 -15.40 4.00 17.39
C LEU A 273 -16.54 4.90 17.86
N LYS A 274 -17.49 4.34 18.59
CA LYS A 274 -18.65 5.07 19.11
C LYS A 274 -18.68 4.99 20.63
N THR A 275 -18.89 6.13 21.29
CA THR A 275 -19.36 6.21 22.68
C THR A 275 -20.84 6.60 22.70
N SER A 276 -21.43 6.69 23.90
CA SER A 276 -22.76 7.27 24.08
C SER A 276 -22.90 8.71 23.55
N LYS A 277 -21.81 9.50 23.54
CA LYS A 277 -21.82 10.93 23.19
C LYS A 277 -21.15 11.26 21.85
N SER A 278 -20.12 10.51 21.49
CA SER A 278 -19.18 10.89 20.43
C SER A 278 -18.89 9.75 19.47
N ILE A 279 -18.49 10.10 18.26
CA ILE A 279 -18.01 9.21 17.22
C ILE A 279 -16.58 9.64 16.87
N PHE A 280 -15.67 8.69 16.97
CA PHE A 280 -14.33 8.79 16.42
C PHE A 280 -14.36 8.31 14.96
N PHE A 281 -13.87 9.16 14.06
CA PHE A 281 -13.61 8.83 12.68
C PHE A 281 -12.14 9.18 12.38
N PRO A 282 -11.33 8.29 11.80
CA PRO A 282 -9.91 8.54 11.56
C PRO A 282 -9.68 9.76 10.66
N ARG A 283 -8.82 10.70 11.07
CA ARG A 283 -8.47 11.90 10.27
C ARG A 283 -7.39 11.63 9.21
N ASN A 284 -7.48 10.50 8.52
CA ASN A 284 -6.62 10.12 7.39
C ASN A 284 -7.41 9.17 6.49
N TYR A 285 -7.32 9.34 5.16
CA TYR A 285 -8.15 8.61 4.22
C TYR A 285 -7.82 7.12 4.09
N PHE A 286 -6.68 6.65 4.62
CA PHE A 286 -6.29 5.24 4.58
C PHE A 286 -7.20 4.30 5.39
N TRP A 287 -8.22 4.81 6.11
CA TRP A 287 -9.34 3.95 6.52
C TRP A 287 -10.00 3.24 5.34
N MET A 288 -9.94 3.83 4.14
CA MET A 288 -10.39 3.23 2.88
C MET A 288 -9.65 1.92 2.59
N TYR A 289 -8.37 1.82 2.97
CA TYR A 289 -7.59 0.61 2.77
C TYR A 289 -8.19 -0.58 3.52
N THR A 290 -8.73 -0.39 4.74
CA THR A 290 -9.41 -1.47 5.48
C THR A 290 -10.54 -2.10 4.69
N LEU A 291 -11.32 -1.28 3.96
CA LEU A 291 -12.41 -1.78 3.12
C LEU A 291 -11.89 -2.36 1.81
N TYR A 292 -10.93 -1.66 1.19
CA TYR A 292 -10.29 -2.07 -0.04
C TYR A 292 -9.64 -3.44 0.09
N ASP A 293 -8.81 -3.66 1.12
CA ASP A 293 -8.08 -4.90 1.35
C ASP A 293 -9.03 -6.09 1.53
N GLN A 294 -10.18 -5.91 2.19
CA GLN A 294 -11.19 -6.98 2.29
C GLN A 294 -11.80 -7.35 0.94
N ILE A 295 -12.14 -6.35 0.12
CA ILE A 295 -12.67 -6.59 -1.23
C ILE A 295 -11.59 -7.24 -2.09
N TRP A 296 -10.38 -6.72 -2.01
CA TRP A 296 -9.25 -7.18 -2.78
C TRP A 296 -8.85 -8.60 -2.38
N ARG A 297 -8.90 -8.99 -1.11
CA ARG A 297 -8.61 -10.37 -0.67
C ARG A 297 -9.80 -11.32 -0.78
N SER A 298 -10.98 -10.83 -1.15
CA SER A 298 -12.18 -11.65 -1.25
C SER A 298 -12.08 -12.71 -2.35
N THR A 299 -12.78 -13.82 -2.16
CA THR A 299 -12.95 -14.82 -3.24
C THR A 299 -13.76 -14.26 -4.40
N ASN A 300 -14.64 -13.29 -4.15
CA ASN A 300 -15.54 -12.71 -5.15
C ASN A 300 -14.77 -12.02 -6.28
N ILE A 301 -13.75 -11.21 -5.96
CA ILE A 301 -12.95 -10.53 -6.98
C ILE A 301 -11.99 -11.49 -7.74
N SER A 302 -11.74 -12.67 -7.16
CA SER A 302 -10.92 -13.73 -7.74
C SER A 302 -11.74 -14.72 -8.58
N GLN A 303 -13.07 -14.57 -8.66
CA GLN A 303 -13.89 -15.37 -9.56
C GLN A 303 -13.56 -15.05 -11.01
N LYS A 304 -13.50 -16.10 -11.83
CA LYS A 304 -13.28 -15.95 -13.27
C LYS A 304 -14.55 -15.40 -13.92
N THR A 305 -14.38 -14.40 -14.77
CA THR A 305 -15.42 -13.92 -15.69
C THR A 305 -15.67 -14.97 -16.77
N ASP A 306 -16.71 -14.77 -17.57
CA ASP A 306 -17.02 -15.63 -18.74
C ASP A 306 -15.85 -15.73 -19.74
N TYR A 307 -14.90 -14.79 -19.67
CA TYR A 307 -13.69 -14.74 -20.51
C TYR A 307 -12.48 -15.44 -19.87
N GLY A 308 -12.64 -16.06 -18.69
CA GLY A 308 -11.60 -16.86 -18.03
C GLY A 308 -10.58 -16.09 -17.21
N LYS A 309 -10.62 -14.75 -17.21
CA LYS A 309 -9.78 -13.86 -16.37
C LYS A 309 -10.50 -13.51 -15.07
N THR A 310 -9.73 -13.19 -14.02
CA THR A 310 -10.31 -12.65 -12.77
C THR A 310 -10.60 -11.17 -12.91
N ILE A 311 -11.53 -10.65 -12.12
CA ILE A 311 -11.86 -9.21 -12.10
C ILE A 311 -10.59 -8.38 -11.81
N LYS A 312 -9.72 -8.86 -10.91
CA LYS A 312 -8.41 -8.23 -10.62
C LYS A 312 -7.52 -8.11 -11.86
N SER A 313 -7.35 -9.20 -12.60
CA SER A 313 -6.49 -9.24 -13.79
C SER A 313 -7.01 -8.28 -14.85
N GLU A 314 -8.32 -8.30 -15.10
CA GLU A 314 -8.96 -7.41 -16.08
C GLU A 314 -8.82 -5.94 -15.69
N MET A 315 -8.95 -5.62 -14.40
CA MET A 315 -8.76 -4.25 -13.90
C MET A 315 -7.32 -3.77 -14.10
N HIS A 316 -6.33 -4.59 -13.74
CA HIS A 316 -4.90 -4.27 -13.90
C HIS A 316 -4.54 -4.03 -15.36
N GLU A 317 -4.87 -4.99 -16.22
CA GLU A 317 -4.58 -4.92 -17.66
C GLU A 317 -5.27 -3.73 -18.33
N ARG A 318 -6.51 -3.41 -17.93
CA ARG A 318 -7.23 -2.26 -18.49
C ARG A 318 -6.55 -0.94 -18.15
N GLU A 319 -6.08 -0.76 -16.92
CA GLU A 319 -5.38 0.47 -16.53
C GLU A 319 -4.00 0.56 -17.18
N LEU A 320 -3.27 -0.57 -17.27
CA LEU A 320 -2.01 -0.62 -18.01
C LEU A 320 -2.22 -0.31 -19.50
N LEU A 321 -3.24 -0.85 -20.14
CA LEU A 321 -3.55 -0.56 -21.54
C LEU A 321 -3.78 0.93 -21.78
N LYS A 322 -4.58 1.58 -20.92
CA LYS A 322 -4.83 3.03 -21.01
C LYS A 322 -3.52 3.81 -20.86
N LEU A 323 -2.68 3.42 -19.91
CA LEU A 323 -1.38 4.05 -19.66
C LEU A 323 -0.46 3.92 -20.88
N LEU A 324 -0.29 2.71 -21.41
CA LEU A 324 0.56 2.45 -22.56
C LEU A 324 0.08 3.21 -23.80
N LYS A 325 -1.23 3.16 -24.10
CA LYS A 325 -1.79 3.89 -25.25
C LYS A 325 -1.60 5.40 -25.14
N ARG A 326 -1.71 5.96 -23.93
CA ARG A 326 -1.49 7.39 -23.68
C ARG A 326 -0.09 7.84 -24.06
N TYR A 327 0.93 7.04 -23.77
CA TYR A 327 2.33 7.43 -23.97
C TYR A 327 2.92 6.94 -25.29
N PHE A 328 2.59 5.73 -25.73
CA PHE A 328 3.12 5.14 -26.96
C PHE A 328 2.21 5.37 -28.18
N GLY A 329 0.95 5.76 -27.98
CA GLY A 329 -0.04 5.93 -29.04
C GLY A 329 -0.79 4.64 -29.39
N GLU A 330 -2.06 4.76 -29.79
CA GLU A 330 -2.94 3.59 -29.96
C GLU A 330 -2.44 2.58 -30.99
N ASN A 331 -1.81 3.03 -32.07
CA ASN A 331 -1.34 2.18 -33.17
C ASN A 331 -0.07 1.40 -32.84
N ASN A 332 0.59 1.74 -31.73
CA ASN A 332 1.87 1.14 -31.34
C ASN A 332 1.72 0.12 -30.20
N VAL A 333 0.51 -0.02 -29.62
CA VAL A 333 0.24 -0.86 -28.46
C VAL A 333 -0.67 -2.01 -28.85
N TYR A 334 -0.14 -3.23 -28.73
CA TYR A 334 -0.83 -4.48 -29.04
C TYR A 334 -1.12 -5.22 -27.75
N ALA A 335 -2.40 -5.33 -27.37
CA ALA A 335 -2.84 -5.95 -26.13
C ALA A 335 -3.47 -7.31 -26.36
N ASN A 336 -3.38 -8.21 -25.38
CA ASN A 336 -3.94 -9.56 -25.41
C ASN A 336 -3.60 -10.24 -26.75
N VAL A 337 -2.31 -10.42 -27.03
CA VAL A 337 -1.85 -11.01 -28.29
C VAL A 337 -1.35 -12.44 -28.09
N GLN A 338 -1.42 -13.24 -29.15
CA GLN A 338 -0.87 -14.59 -29.19
C GLN A 338 0.42 -14.61 -30.00
N LEU A 339 1.53 -14.96 -29.35
CA LEU A 339 2.81 -15.21 -30.01
C LEU A 339 2.83 -16.64 -30.56
N LYS A 340 3.19 -16.80 -31.83
CA LYS A 340 3.29 -18.13 -32.47
C LYS A 340 4.52 -18.90 -32.02
N ARG A 341 4.31 -20.13 -31.56
CA ARG A 341 5.34 -21.14 -31.25
C ARG A 341 5.56 -22.09 -32.44
N ALA A 342 6.46 -23.04 -32.27
CA ALA A 342 6.63 -24.13 -33.23
C ALA A 342 5.31 -24.92 -33.40
N GLY A 343 5.01 -25.33 -34.64
CA GLY A 343 3.79 -26.05 -34.96
C GLY A 343 2.52 -25.20 -34.87
N ARG A 344 1.46 -25.75 -34.25
CA ARG A 344 0.14 -25.10 -34.06
C ARG A 344 -0.05 -24.54 -32.65
N GLN A 345 1.05 -24.26 -31.95
CA GLN A 345 1.02 -23.76 -30.57
C GLN A 345 1.13 -22.23 -30.55
N TYR A 346 0.46 -21.63 -29.58
CA TYR A 346 0.44 -20.19 -29.35
C TYR A 346 0.60 -19.90 -27.86
N ALA A 347 1.19 -18.76 -27.53
CA ALA A 347 1.33 -18.27 -26.17
C ALA A 347 0.70 -16.89 -26.05
N GLU A 348 -0.20 -16.72 -25.08
CA GLU A 348 -0.76 -15.41 -24.76
C GLU A 348 0.31 -14.51 -24.13
N LYS A 349 0.27 -13.24 -24.51
CA LYS A 349 1.10 -12.14 -24.02
C LYS A 349 0.19 -10.96 -23.73
N ASP A 350 0.44 -10.28 -22.62
CA ASP A 350 -0.44 -9.19 -22.18
C ASP A 350 -0.29 -7.97 -23.08
N PHE A 351 0.93 -7.45 -23.24
CA PHE A 351 1.18 -6.31 -24.13
C PHE A 351 2.52 -6.38 -24.85
N VAL A 352 2.50 -5.97 -26.11
CA VAL A 352 3.68 -5.71 -26.93
C VAL A 352 3.57 -4.29 -27.48
N VAL A 353 4.62 -3.51 -27.34
CA VAL A 353 4.74 -2.17 -27.90
C VAL A 353 5.83 -2.15 -28.96
N LEU A 354 5.51 -1.63 -30.14
CA LEU A 354 6.50 -1.32 -31.18
C LEU A 354 6.64 0.20 -31.28
N TYR A 355 7.78 0.75 -30.88
CA TYR A 355 8.02 2.19 -30.90
C TYR A 355 9.47 2.50 -31.30
N GLU A 356 9.66 3.39 -32.28
CA GLU A 356 10.99 3.77 -32.81
C GLU A 356 11.93 2.58 -33.10
N ASN A 357 11.41 1.53 -33.76
CA ASN A 357 12.14 0.29 -34.08
C ASN A 357 12.67 -0.48 -32.85
N LYS A 358 12.05 -0.30 -31.69
CA LYS A 358 12.30 -1.07 -30.48
C LYS A 358 11.01 -1.76 -30.04
N VAL A 359 11.17 -2.93 -29.44
CA VAL A 359 10.06 -3.69 -28.87
C VAL A 359 10.11 -3.57 -27.35
N VAL A 360 8.96 -3.32 -26.74
CA VAL A 360 8.80 -3.39 -25.28
C VAL A 360 7.70 -4.39 -24.97
N SER A 361 8.07 -5.48 -24.29
CA SER A 361 7.14 -6.50 -23.81
C SER A 361 6.75 -6.15 -22.38
N PHE A 362 5.46 -5.90 -22.14
CA PHE A 362 4.92 -5.74 -20.80
C PHE A 362 4.09 -6.96 -20.41
N GLU A 363 4.36 -7.50 -19.23
CA GLU A 363 3.58 -8.57 -18.62
C GLU A 363 2.94 -8.06 -17.33
N ALA A 364 1.62 -8.17 -17.22
CA ALA A 364 0.83 -7.63 -16.12
C ALA A 364 0.61 -8.71 -15.05
N LYS A 365 0.97 -8.43 -13.79
CA LYS A 365 0.73 -9.36 -12.67
C LYS A 365 -0.10 -8.69 -11.58
N SER A 366 -1.31 -9.21 -11.38
CA SER A 366 -2.30 -8.72 -10.42
C SER A 366 -2.39 -9.54 -9.12
N ASN A 367 -1.50 -10.52 -8.94
CA ASN A 367 -1.47 -11.31 -7.72
C ASN A 367 -1.00 -10.46 -6.54
N LEU A 368 -1.21 -10.97 -5.32
CA LEU A 368 -0.71 -10.35 -4.11
C LEU A 368 0.73 -10.76 -3.86
N LEU A 369 1.47 -9.90 -3.17
CA LEU A 369 2.74 -10.27 -2.54
C LEU A 369 2.54 -11.49 -1.61
N PRO A 370 3.48 -12.45 -1.60
CA PRO A 370 3.48 -13.49 -0.59
C PRO A 370 3.46 -12.90 0.83
N GLU A 371 2.53 -13.33 1.66
CA GLU A 371 2.52 -12.91 3.05
C GLU A 371 3.79 -13.44 3.76
N PRO A 372 4.60 -12.58 4.40
CA PRO A 372 5.78 -13.03 5.11
C PRO A 372 5.42 -13.79 6.39
N ASN A 373 6.16 -14.86 6.68
CA ASN A 373 5.98 -15.64 7.90
C ASN A 373 6.33 -14.82 9.16
N LEU A 374 5.47 -14.87 10.17
CA LEU A 374 5.71 -14.20 11.44
C LEU A 374 6.95 -14.72 12.19
N ASP A 375 7.41 -15.94 11.94
CA ASP A 375 8.49 -16.58 12.72
C ASP A 375 9.85 -16.62 12.02
N GLY A 376 9.93 -16.10 10.79
CA GLY A 376 11.19 -15.97 10.03
C GLY A 376 11.93 -17.27 9.68
N VAL A 377 11.52 -18.43 10.21
CA VAL A 377 12.14 -19.73 9.90
C VAL A 377 11.80 -20.12 8.46
N ASN A 378 12.83 -20.38 7.66
CA ASN A 378 12.76 -20.69 6.21
C ASN A 378 11.99 -19.63 5.39
N SER A 379 11.83 -18.42 5.93
CA SER A 379 10.92 -17.43 5.34
C SER A 379 11.41 -16.88 4.00
N ILE A 380 12.73 -16.79 3.83
CA ILE A 380 13.33 -16.33 2.59
C ILE A 380 13.15 -17.38 1.50
N ASP A 381 13.30 -18.67 1.82
CA ASP A 381 13.05 -19.76 0.88
C ASP A 381 11.57 -19.86 0.52
N ASP A 382 10.66 -19.61 1.47
CA ASP A 382 9.23 -19.50 1.24
C ASP A 382 8.88 -18.33 0.30
N ILE A 383 9.49 -17.16 0.52
CA ILE A 383 9.33 -16.00 -0.38
C ILE A 383 9.90 -16.34 -1.75
N LYS A 384 11.12 -16.87 -1.82
CA LYS A 384 11.77 -17.31 -3.06
C LYS A 384 10.84 -18.23 -3.84
N SER A 385 10.33 -19.29 -3.22
CA SER A 385 9.45 -20.27 -3.87
C SER A 385 8.15 -19.64 -4.40
N LYS A 386 7.46 -18.82 -3.59
CA LYS A 386 6.20 -18.19 -3.99
C LYS A 386 6.40 -17.09 -5.05
N CYS A 387 7.50 -16.34 -4.95
CA CYS A 387 7.87 -15.35 -5.93
C CYS A 387 8.37 -15.98 -7.23
N GLU A 388 9.08 -17.10 -7.17
CA GLU A 388 9.49 -17.88 -8.33
C GLU A 388 8.26 -18.33 -9.12
N GLU A 389 7.23 -18.88 -8.46
CA GLU A 389 5.98 -19.25 -9.13
C GLU A 389 5.32 -18.06 -9.87
N CYS A 390 5.30 -16.87 -9.25
CA CYS A 390 4.59 -15.70 -9.77
C CYS A 390 5.40 -14.89 -10.80
N ILE A 391 6.65 -14.58 -10.50
CA ILE A 391 7.50 -13.64 -11.25
C ILE A 391 8.32 -14.39 -12.31
N ARG A 392 8.82 -15.61 -12.04
CA ARG A 392 9.55 -16.39 -13.05
C ARG A 392 8.67 -16.67 -14.26
N LYS A 393 7.40 -17.03 -14.01
CA LYS A 393 6.42 -17.22 -15.09
C LYS A 393 6.25 -15.95 -15.94
N ALA A 394 6.17 -14.78 -15.32
CA ALA A 394 6.10 -13.49 -16.03
C ALA A 394 7.35 -13.25 -16.88
N TYR A 395 8.51 -13.50 -16.27
CA TYR A 395 9.81 -13.36 -16.90
C TYR A 395 9.96 -14.28 -18.11
N ASP A 396 9.65 -15.58 -17.96
CA ASP A 396 9.73 -16.56 -19.03
C ASP A 396 8.78 -16.22 -20.18
N GLN A 397 7.56 -15.73 -19.86
CA GLN A 397 6.61 -15.25 -20.87
C GLN A 397 7.18 -14.08 -21.67
N SER A 398 7.83 -13.12 -21.02
CA SER A 398 8.46 -11.98 -21.68
C SER A 398 9.75 -12.36 -22.41
N LEU A 399 10.52 -13.32 -21.89
CA LEU A 399 11.78 -13.80 -22.48
C LEU A 399 11.53 -14.48 -23.81
N GLU A 400 10.43 -15.23 -23.93
CA GLU A 400 10.00 -15.83 -25.18
C GLU A 400 9.76 -14.78 -26.28
N VAL A 401 9.20 -13.61 -25.92
CA VAL A 401 9.04 -12.48 -26.86
C VAL A 401 10.41 -11.98 -27.30
N LYS A 402 11.30 -11.70 -26.35
CA LYS A 402 12.66 -11.21 -26.63
C LYS A 402 13.43 -12.13 -27.56
N GLN A 403 13.43 -13.43 -27.29
CA GLN A 403 14.07 -14.43 -28.15
C GLN A 403 13.51 -14.42 -29.57
N LYS A 404 12.17 -14.45 -29.72
CA LYS A 404 11.52 -14.43 -31.04
C LYS A 404 11.80 -13.14 -31.84
N VAL A 405 11.91 -12.01 -31.16
CA VAL A 405 12.25 -10.72 -31.78
C VAL A 405 13.71 -10.73 -32.24
N ILE A 406 14.64 -11.17 -31.40
CA ILE A 406 16.07 -11.28 -31.73
C ILE A 406 16.29 -12.25 -32.89
N ASP A 407 15.59 -13.39 -32.90
CA ASP A 407 15.66 -14.39 -33.95
C ASP A 407 15.02 -13.95 -35.28
N GLY A 408 14.31 -12.81 -35.30
CA GLY A 408 13.57 -12.35 -36.48
C GLY A 408 12.39 -13.25 -36.84
N THR A 409 11.79 -13.94 -35.87
CA THR A 409 10.67 -14.88 -36.10
C THR A 409 9.36 -14.49 -35.41
N ALA A 410 9.32 -13.34 -34.73
CA ALA A 410 8.15 -12.88 -33.99
C ALA A 410 6.96 -12.52 -34.90
N VAL A 411 5.84 -13.20 -34.70
CA VAL A 411 4.54 -12.89 -35.31
C VAL A 411 3.46 -13.01 -34.24
N PHE A 412 2.65 -11.97 -34.12
CA PHE A 412 1.59 -11.84 -33.12
C PHE A 412 0.22 -11.85 -33.77
N TYR A 413 -0.71 -12.54 -33.10
CA TYR A 413 -2.08 -12.73 -33.52
C TYR A 413 -3.05 -12.13 -32.51
N ASP A 414 -4.22 -11.71 -32.98
CA ASP A 414 -5.32 -11.26 -32.11
C ASP A 414 -5.87 -12.45 -31.29
N SER A 415 -5.80 -12.40 -29.95
CA SER A 415 -6.35 -13.46 -29.10
C SER A 415 -7.89 -13.50 -29.06
N THR A 416 -8.55 -12.41 -29.45
CA THR A 416 -10.01 -12.26 -29.31
C THR A 416 -10.79 -12.85 -30.49
N LYS A 417 -10.11 -13.16 -31.60
CA LYS A 417 -10.72 -13.67 -32.84
C LYS A 417 -10.32 -15.12 -33.10
N LYS A 418 -11.31 -15.98 -33.39
CA LYS A 418 -11.14 -17.42 -33.70
C LYS A 418 -10.32 -17.75 -34.96
N LYS A 419 -9.73 -16.76 -35.66
CA LYS A 419 -8.91 -16.96 -36.86
C LYS A 419 -7.62 -16.16 -36.77
N ASN A 420 -6.54 -16.76 -37.26
CA ASN A 420 -5.15 -16.29 -37.44
C ASN A 420 -4.98 -14.85 -38.00
N ASN A 421 -5.56 -13.85 -37.35
CA ASN A 421 -5.42 -12.45 -37.74
C ASN A 421 -4.11 -11.92 -37.20
N ILE A 422 -3.12 -11.75 -38.08
CA ILE A 422 -1.84 -11.17 -37.72
C ILE A 422 -2.08 -9.70 -37.38
N VAL A 423 -1.69 -9.30 -36.17
CA VAL A 423 -1.77 -7.91 -35.70
C VAL A 423 -0.41 -7.21 -35.73
N LEU A 424 0.67 -7.99 -35.64
CA LEU A 424 2.04 -7.50 -35.74
C LEU A 424 2.95 -8.59 -36.30
N ASP A 425 3.70 -8.29 -37.36
CA ASP A 425 4.69 -9.17 -37.98
C ASP A 425 6.05 -8.48 -38.00
N LEU A 426 7.02 -9.04 -37.26
CA LEU A 426 8.34 -8.45 -37.09
C LEU A 426 9.43 -9.16 -37.91
N ARG A 427 9.08 -10.17 -38.73
CA ARG A 427 10.07 -11.02 -39.42
C ARG A 427 10.98 -10.26 -40.38
N ASN A 428 10.50 -9.14 -40.92
CA ASN A 428 11.25 -8.28 -41.83
C ASN A 428 11.52 -6.88 -41.22
N SER A 429 11.34 -6.74 -39.91
CA SER A 429 11.56 -5.48 -39.21
C SER A 429 12.98 -5.45 -38.65
N LYS A 430 13.70 -4.34 -38.86
CA LYS A 430 14.97 -4.11 -38.19
C LYS A 430 14.69 -3.63 -36.76
N ILE A 431 14.70 -4.55 -35.80
CA ILE A 431 14.53 -4.23 -34.38
C ILE A 431 15.90 -4.04 -33.73
N ASN A 432 16.08 -2.89 -33.09
CA ASN A 432 17.36 -2.53 -32.46
C ASN A 432 17.47 -3.03 -31.02
N GLU A 433 16.34 -3.22 -30.34
CA GLU A 433 16.30 -3.55 -28.92
C GLU A 433 14.98 -4.21 -28.55
N CYS A 434 15.00 -5.13 -27.58
CA CYS A 434 13.80 -5.71 -26.99
C CYS A 434 13.86 -5.70 -25.46
N ILE A 435 12.99 -4.89 -24.86
CA ILE A 435 12.95 -4.63 -23.42
C ILE A 435 11.85 -5.49 -22.78
N GLN A 436 12.13 -6.02 -21.61
CA GLN A 436 11.20 -6.82 -20.81
C GLN A 436 10.83 -6.05 -19.55
N ILE A 437 9.53 -5.81 -19.36
CA ILE A 437 9.00 -5.10 -18.21
C ILE A 437 7.88 -5.92 -17.60
N ILE A 438 7.97 -6.19 -16.31
CA ILE A 438 6.91 -6.85 -15.54
C ILE A 438 6.25 -5.78 -14.70
N VAL A 439 4.95 -5.58 -14.93
CA VAL A 439 4.18 -4.53 -14.27
C VAL A 439 3.32 -5.14 -13.19
N MET A 440 3.62 -4.77 -11.95
CA MET A 440 2.88 -5.22 -10.78
C MET A 440 1.69 -4.29 -10.53
N TYR A 441 0.59 -4.87 -10.07
CA TYR A 441 -0.59 -4.08 -9.67
C TYR A 441 -0.38 -3.43 -8.30
N GLU A 442 0.04 -4.22 -7.30
CA GLU A 442 0.46 -3.70 -6.01
C GLU A 442 1.96 -3.40 -6.03
N GLU A 443 2.40 -2.62 -5.05
CA GLU A 443 3.80 -2.27 -4.88
C GLU A 443 4.54 -3.48 -4.29
N TYR A 444 5.40 -4.14 -5.08
CA TYR A 444 6.17 -5.31 -4.64
C TYR A 444 7.47 -4.84 -3.96
N LEU A 445 7.31 -4.03 -2.92
CA LEU A 445 8.28 -3.04 -2.42
C LEU A 445 9.72 -3.50 -2.16
N GLY A 446 9.91 -4.64 -1.52
CA GLY A 446 11.25 -5.20 -1.32
C GLY A 446 11.78 -5.95 -2.54
N ILE A 447 10.89 -6.40 -3.43
CA ILE A 447 11.22 -7.26 -4.57
C ILE A 447 11.64 -6.43 -5.79
N GLU A 448 10.98 -5.30 -6.03
CA GLU A 448 11.32 -4.39 -7.13
C GLU A 448 12.73 -3.82 -6.99
N THR A 449 13.25 -3.79 -5.78
CA THR A 449 14.56 -3.23 -5.48
C THR A 449 15.62 -4.28 -5.25
N ASN A 450 15.25 -5.43 -4.68
CA ASN A 450 16.18 -6.46 -4.24
C ASN A 450 15.86 -7.85 -4.82
N ILE A 451 15.41 -7.90 -6.08
CA ILE A 451 15.06 -9.15 -6.78
C ILE A 451 16.23 -10.14 -6.83
N GLU A 452 17.48 -9.69 -6.72
CA GLU A 452 18.68 -10.52 -6.68
C GLU A 452 18.64 -11.54 -5.53
N HIS A 453 18.00 -11.23 -4.41
CA HIS A 453 17.82 -12.17 -3.29
C HIS A 453 16.77 -13.24 -3.58
N ILE A 454 15.93 -13.05 -4.61
CA ILE A 454 14.86 -13.96 -5.02
C ILE A 454 15.24 -14.74 -6.28
N CYS A 455 15.73 -14.03 -7.31
CA CYS A 455 16.08 -14.54 -8.63
C CYS A 455 17.37 -13.84 -9.12
N PRO A 456 18.56 -14.39 -8.83
CA PRO A 456 19.83 -13.74 -9.20
C PRO A 456 20.02 -13.54 -10.71
N GLU A 457 19.47 -14.44 -11.53
CA GLU A 457 19.59 -14.46 -13.01
C GLU A 457 18.52 -13.59 -13.72
N PHE A 458 17.92 -12.63 -13.02
CA PHE A 458 16.78 -11.88 -13.53
C PHE A 458 17.18 -10.76 -14.52
N ASP A 459 16.75 -10.89 -15.77
CA ASP A 459 17.01 -9.93 -16.87
C ASP A 459 15.73 -9.20 -17.33
N ALA A 460 14.95 -8.69 -16.39
CA ALA A 460 13.78 -7.85 -16.66
C ALA A 460 13.68 -6.72 -15.64
N TRP A 461 12.97 -5.65 -16.00
CA TRP A 461 12.62 -4.57 -15.07
C TRP A 461 11.26 -4.85 -14.42
N ILE A 462 11.22 -4.92 -13.09
CA ILE A 462 9.97 -5.00 -12.33
C ILE A 462 9.60 -3.60 -11.85
N ILE A 463 8.35 -3.22 -12.01
CA ILE A 463 7.84 -1.92 -11.56
C ILE A 463 6.34 -1.98 -11.30
N ASP A 464 5.84 -1.19 -10.36
CA ASP A 464 4.40 -0.99 -10.17
C ASP A 464 3.79 0.03 -11.17
N MET A 465 2.46 0.06 -11.25
CA MET A 465 1.71 0.95 -12.13
C MET A 465 1.96 2.45 -11.90
N LYS A 466 2.13 2.88 -10.64
CA LYS A 466 2.30 4.27 -10.27
C LYS A 466 3.67 4.77 -10.72
N ASN A 467 4.73 4.07 -10.34
CA ASN A 467 6.10 4.47 -10.69
C ASN A 467 6.32 4.43 -12.21
N LEU A 468 5.75 3.44 -12.90
CA LEU A 468 5.79 3.38 -14.36
C LEU A 468 5.12 4.60 -15.00
N LYS A 469 3.96 5.04 -14.49
CA LYS A 469 3.26 6.23 -14.98
C LYS A 469 4.10 7.50 -14.84
N TYR A 470 4.78 7.68 -13.70
CA TYR A 470 5.68 8.84 -13.51
C TYR A 470 6.87 8.80 -14.47
N ILE A 471 7.54 7.65 -14.60
CA ILE A 471 8.70 7.52 -15.47
C ILE A 471 8.31 7.70 -16.94
N LEU A 472 7.20 7.12 -17.40
CA LEU A 472 6.67 7.35 -18.76
C LEU A 472 6.33 8.82 -19.00
N ALA A 473 5.75 9.52 -18.01
CA ALA A 473 5.47 10.95 -18.11
C ALA A 473 6.74 11.80 -18.25
N ASP A 474 7.80 11.47 -17.50
CA ASP A 474 9.07 12.18 -17.50
C ASP A 474 9.95 11.85 -18.73
N THR A 475 9.71 10.70 -19.38
CA THR A 475 10.48 10.23 -20.53
C THR A 475 9.69 10.31 -21.83
N VAL A 476 8.87 9.30 -22.14
CA VAL A 476 8.09 9.18 -23.38
C VAL A 476 7.16 10.38 -23.56
N GLY A 477 6.49 10.83 -22.50
CA GLY A 477 5.63 12.01 -22.51
C GLY A 477 6.36 13.33 -22.85
N LYS A 478 7.69 13.37 -22.70
CA LYS A 478 8.55 14.50 -23.09
C LYS A 478 9.33 14.23 -24.39
N GLY A 479 8.96 13.18 -25.15
CA GLY A 479 9.65 12.78 -26.38
C GLY A 479 11.04 12.14 -26.15
N LYS A 480 11.33 11.69 -24.93
CA LYS A 480 12.64 11.11 -24.54
C LYS A 480 12.59 9.59 -24.44
N PHE A 481 12.09 8.93 -25.48
CA PHE A 481 11.94 7.46 -25.47
C PHE A 481 13.27 6.73 -25.25
N ASN A 482 14.37 7.19 -25.83
CA ASN A 482 15.68 6.58 -25.60
C ASN A 482 16.13 6.66 -24.13
N THR A 483 15.70 7.68 -23.37
CA THR A 483 15.96 7.76 -21.92
C THR A 483 15.21 6.66 -21.17
N PHE A 484 13.95 6.40 -21.52
CA PHE A 484 13.16 5.29 -20.98
C PHE A 484 13.85 3.95 -21.24
N VAL A 485 14.26 3.72 -22.49
CA VAL A 485 14.94 2.47 -22.89
C VAL A 485 16.25 2.29 -22.13
N ASN A 486 17.06 3.33 -22.08
CA ASN A 486 18.36 3.30 -21.40
C ASN A 486 18.19 3.02 -19.90
N TYR A 487 17.23 3.69 -19.24
CA TYR A 487 16.92 3.42 -17.84
C TYR A 487 16.48 1.97 -17.63
N ALA A 488 15.48 1.49 -18.38
CA ALA A 488 14.96 0.12 -18.23
C ALA A 488 16.07 -0.94 -18.42
N LEU A 489 16.97 -0.74 -19.39
CA LEU A 489 18.09 -1.64 -19.65
C LEU A 489 19.14 -1.63 -18.54
N LYS A 490 19.43 -0.47 -17.96
CA LYS A 490 20.47 -0.33 -16.94
C LYS A 490 19.95 -0.56 -15.52
N ARG A 491 18.65 -0.41 -15.29
CA ARG A 491 18.03 -0.57 -13.98
C ARG A 491 18.29 -1.95 -13.38
N LYS A 492 18.45 -2.99 -14.22
CA LYS A 492 18.80 -4.35 -13.79
C LYS A 492 20.19 -4.48 -13.15
N ASN A 493 21.11 -3.58 -13.47
CA ASN A 493 22.46 -3.56 -12.89
C ASN A 493 22.48 -2.90 -11.51
N ALA A 494 21.38 -2.25 -11.12
CA ALA A 494 21.29 -1.45 -9.91
C ALA A 494 20.26 -2.00 -8.90
N TYR A 495 19.84 -3.27 -9.04
CA TYR A 495 19.06 -3.91 -7.99
C TYR A 495 19.89 -4.04 -6.71
N GLY A 496 19.43 -3.54 -5.58
CA GLY A 496 20.20 -3.45 -4.34
C GLY A 496 21.25 -2.33 -4.31
N LEU A 497 21.27 -1.42 -5.31
CA LEU A 497 22.18 -0.27 -5.29
C LEU A 497 21.85 0.72 -4.17
N VAL A 498 20.56 0.93 -3.88
CA VAL A 498 20.09 1.80 -2.81
C VAL A 498 19.51 0.94 -1.71
N ASP A 499 19.94 1.17 -0.46
CA ASP A 499 19.33 0.56 0.72
C ASP A 499 17.95 1.20 0.92
N VAL A 500 16.90 0.47 0.53
CA VAL A 500 15.56 1.04 0.31
C VAL A 500 14.56 0.51 1.32
N GLN A 501 13.79 1.44 1.88
CA GLN A 501 12.52 1.17 2.56
C GLN A 501 11.42 1.88 1.77
N SER A 502 10.44 1.13 1.25
CA SER A 502 9.17 1.55 0.60
C SER A 502 9.15 2.83 -0.31
N GLY A 503 8.68 2.71 -1.56
CA GLY A 503 8.36 3.85 -2.45
C GLY A 503 9.52 4.39 -3.30
N GLU A 504 10.63 3.66 -3.40
CA GLU A 504 11.92 4.23 -3.79
C GLU A 504 12.35 3.97 -5.24
N GLU A 505 11.55 3.33 -6.11
CA GLU A 505 11.89 3.23 -7.55
C GLU A 505 12.03 4.62 -8.18
N LEU A 506 11.25 5.61 -7.75
CA LEU A 506 11.45 7.01 -8.15
C LEU A 506 12.74 7.62 -7.60
N ARG A 507 13.22 7.18 -6.43
CA ARG A 507 14.52 7.62 -5.91
C ARG A 507 15.66 7.00 -6.69
N VAL A 508 15.56 5.71 -7.02
CA VAL A 508 16.51 5.02 -7.91
C VAL A 508 16.52 5.70 -9.28
N TYR A 509 15.36 6.04 -9.84
CA TYR A 509 15.25 6.80 -11.08
C TYR A 509 15.84 8.22 -10.97
N ASN A 510 15.63 8.92 -9.85
CA ASN A 510 16.25 10.22 -9.60
C ASN A 510 17.78 10.12 -9.45
N LEU A 511 18.29 9.07 -8.79
CA LEU A 511 19.71 8.76 -8.71
C LEU A 511 20.29 8.45 -10.09
N TYR A 512 19.58 7.70 -10.94
CA TYR A 512 19.98 7.48 -12.32
C TYR A 512 20.11 8.80 -13.09
N LYS A 513 19.16 9.74 -12.90
CA LYS A 513 19.23 11.04 -13.56
C LYS A 513 20.40 11.90 -13.09
N SER A 514 20.76 11.84 -11.81
CA SER A 514 21.87 12.63 -11.24
C SER A 514 23.23 11.98 -11.43
N MET A 515 23.29 10.65 -11.33
CA MET A 515 24.50 9.83 -11.26
C MET A 515 24.33 8.52 -12.08
N PRO A 516 24.16 8.61 -13.42
CA PRO A 516 23.92 7.44 -14.27
C PRO A 516 25.08 6.44 -14.26
N VAL A 517 26.29 6.88 -13.89
CA VAL A 517 27.51 6.05 -13.81
C VAL A 517 27.34 4.83 -12.91
N PHE A 518 26.53 4.91 -11.86
CA PHE A 518 26.27 3.78 -10.95
C PHE A 518 25.45 2.66 -11.58
N PHE A 519 24.86 2.89 -12.76
CA PHE A 519 24.02 1.93 -13.46
C PHE A 519 24.73 1.29 -14.66
N GLU A 520 25.95 1.74 -14.99
CA GLU A 520 26.73 1.24 -16.14
C GLU A 520 27.35 -0.12 -15.89
N ASN A 521 27.69 -0.43 -14.63
CA ASN A 521 28.31 -1.68 -14.21
C ASN A 521 27.39 -2.45 -13.27
N ASP A 522 27.61 -3.75 -13.12
CA ASP A 522 26.90 -4.56 -12.13
C ASP A 522 27.20 -4.03 -10.72
N ALA A 523 26.21 -3.38 -10.14
CA ALA A 523 26.26 -2.67 -8.88
C ALA A 523 25.23 -3.24 -7.90
N LYS A 524 24.96 -4.55 -8.03
CA LYS A 524 23.97 -5.22 -7.20
C LYS A 524 24.43 -5.35 -5.75
N ASP A 525 23.48 -5.23 -4.82
CA ASP A 525 23.68 -5.41 -3.37
C ASP A 525 24.80 -4.54 -2.76
N ILE A 526 25.00 -3.31 -3.29
CA ILE A 526 25.97 -2.35 -2.73
C ILE A 526 25.41 -1.64 -1.49
N GLY A 527 24.08 -1.44 -1.41
CA GLY A 527 23.44 -0.84 -0.23
C GLY A 527 23.84 0.61 0.04
N ILE A 528 23.93 1.46 -0.98
CA ILE A 528 24.24 2.88 -0.78
C ILE A 528 23.06 3.54 -0.06
N SER A 529 23.30 4.00 1.18
CA SER A 529 22.38 4.90 1.88
C SER A 529 22.39 6.27 1.22
N VAL A 530 21.46 6.51 0.29
CA VAL A 530 21.35 7.81 -0.38
C VAL A 530 20.68 8.80 0.57
N THR A 531 21.49 9.66 1.17
CA THR A 531 20.99 10.83 1.90
C THR A 531 20.81 11.94 0.87
N ILE A 532 19.60 12.13 0.34
CA ILE A 532 19.27 13.31 -0.49
C ILE A 532 18.84 14.45 0.41
#